data_AF-A0A7X5QSG9-F1
#
_entry.id   AF-A0A7X5QSG9-F1
#
_cell.length_a   1.000
_cell.length_b   1.000
_cell.length_c   1.000
_cell.angle_alpha   90.00
_cell.angle_beta   90.00
_cell.angle_gamma   90.00
#
_symmetry.space_group_name_H-M   'P 1'
#
loop_
_entity.id
_entity.type
_entity.pdbx_description
1 polymer ?
#
loop_
_entity_poly.entity_id
_entity_poly.type
_entity_poly.pdbx_seq_one_letter_code
_entity_poly.pdbx_strand_id
1 'polypeptide(L)'
;MIGSVTTVAGGPAPAAAGAPAKAEAVTLSAQAAPPSVVVTLSGLDQVASPATYDLLPSIAPATSPVDDGVQTTARLTIKTASGKSVVLGTQGEIQGGDALDEAERSAVEKLAGALHEALDGLAAVPPTMDLDGLLAFDPKVLASVDFSAQASNGNEPPTTLAFHADAVSRSVRMNGTGGTIDIAIDTSSPAILGSAAQRAAALDHLMRQFDQAASRGHGDRALVAMFKDAFGQLAAIRDTPPGTVPMRSALSPSEQAVLTGMPDFHASLVQAAGSPNPLRPGEKDGFSYEVSQETQVRGTDPLNRGVAQHLRAQLKASFHSSPTAGASLMLTLDPKSQNYLYTRIDDMADSQADISYRKGRLVQASIVTSASQSTEQSRYVMGKLVEQTVVPYEESATHDVLGLLKSIEDDGSAPTRRRQAEREQVLERVHADVGLESDPSRLA
;
A
#
# COMPACT_ATOMS: atom_id res chain seq x y z
N MET A 1 8.28 39.50 -47.66
CA MET A 1 9.74 39.25 -47.70
C MET A 1 9.96 38.00 -46.84
N ILE A 2 10.53 36.90 -47.36
CA ILE A 2 11.99 36.61 -47.46
C ILE A 2 12.57 36.55 -46.02
N GLY A 3 13.08 35.43 -45.50
CA GLY A 3 14.15 34.55 -46.02
C GLY A 3 15.46 34.91 -45.28
N SER A 4 16.37 34.04 -44.82
CA SER A 4 16.73 32.63 -45.13
C SER A 4 17.34 31.99 -43.85
N VAL A 5 17.33 30.68 -43.57
CA VAL A 5 18.09 29.54 -44.16
C VAL A 5 19.61 29.77 -44.30
N THR A 6 20.44 28.95 -43.63
CA THR A 6 21.77 28.42 -44.08
C THR A 6 22.24 27.28 -43.14
N THR A 7 23.01 26.31 -43.66
CA THR A 7 23.37 25.03 -43.02
C THR A 7 24.85 24.66 -43.23
N VAL A 8 25.51 24.07 -42.21
CA VAL A 8 26.81 23.34 -42.27
C VAL A 8 26.85 22.34 -41.08
N ALA A 9 27.53 21.17 -41.04
CA ALA A 9 27.78 20.05 -41.97
C ALA A 9 29.18 19.40 -41.71
N GLY A 10 29.24 18.06 -41.64
CA GLY A 10 30.45 17.26 -41.36
C GLY A 10 30.61 16.90 -39.86
N GLY A 11 31.09 15.72 -39.44
CA GLY A 11 31.71 14.58 -40.13
C GLY A 11 33.07 14.20 -39.48
N PRO A 12 33.61 12.96 -39.56
CA PRO A 12 33.20 11.79 -40.37
C PRO A 12 33.04 10.48 -39.56
N ALA A 13 32.93 9.34 -40.25
CA ALA A 13 33.08 7.97 -39.72
C ALA A 13 33.94 7.09 -40.67
N PRO A 14 34.57 5.99 -40.22
CA PRO A 14 35.25 5.02 -41.07
C PRO A 14 34.63 3.60 -41.07
N ALA A 15 34.85 2.85 -42.17
CA ALA A 15 34.63 1.39 -42.30
C ALA A 15 35.95 0.62 -42.01
N ALA A 16 36.15 -0.70 -42.17
CA ALA A 16 35.41 -1.86 -42.74
C ALA A 16 35.89 -3.16 -41.99
N ALA A 17 35.54 -4.42 -42.29
CA ALA A 17 34.77 -5.08 -43.36
C ALA A 17 33.87 -6.20 -42.74
N GLY A 18 33.71 -7.47 -43.17
CA GLY A 18 34.27 -8.28 -44.28
C GLY A 18 33.81 -9.77 -44.18
N ALA A 19 33.93 -10.56 -45.26
CA ALA A 19 33.59 -12.00 -45.35
C ALA A 19 34.37 -12.66 -46.55
N PRO A 20 34.29 -13.98 -46.88
CA PRO A 20 33.50 -15.09 -46.28
C PRO A 20 34.20 -16.50 -46.20
N ALA A 21 33.42 -17.51 -45.74
CA ALA A 21 33.33 -18.91 -46.25
C ALA A 21 34.34 -20.05 -45.90
N LYS A 22 33.72 -21.15 -45.39
CA LYS A 22 33.92 -22.60 -45.64
C LYS A 22 35.26 -23.34 -45.38
N ALA A 23 35.16 -24.38 -44.54
CA ALA A 23 35.57 -25.75 -44.89
C ALA A 23 34.71 -26.81 -44.16
N GLU A 24 34.47 -27.95 -44.82
CA GLU A 24 33.88 -29.20 -44.29
C GLU A 24 35.03 -30.14 -43.81
N ALA A 25 34.88 -31.26 -43.10
CA ALA A 25 33.91 -31.90 -42.18
C ALA A 25 34.60 -33.19 -41.64
N VAL A 26 33.99 -33.98 -40.72
CA VAL A 26 34.10 -35.46 -40.57
C VAL A 26 33.31 -35.94 -39.34
N THR A 27 32.98 -37.24 -39.29
CA THR A 27 31.97 -37.86 -38.42
C THR A 27 32.53 -38.99 -37.52
N LEU A 28 31.63 -39.55 -36.70
CA LEU A 28 31.56 -40.94 -36.19
C LEU A 28 32.08 -41.33 -34.78
N SER A 29 31.21 -42.12 -34.14
CA SER A 29 31.45 -43.25 -33.23
C SER A 29 31.63 -43.06 -31.72
N ALA A 30 30.69 -43.69 -31.02
CA ALA A 30 30.65 -44.00 -29.60
C ALA A 30 31.75 -45.00 -29.13
N GLN A 31 31.88 -45.20 -27.81
CA GLN A 31 31.52 -46.46 -27.10
C GLN A 31 32.34 -46.74 -25.81
N ALA A 32 31.70 -47.43 -24.86
CA ALA A 32 32.24 -48.19 -23.71
C ALA A 32 32.75 -47.47 -22.42
N ALA A 33 32.33 -48.02 -21.29
CA ALA A 33 33.06 -48.04 -20.00
C ALA A 33 33.89 -49.35 -19.91
N PRO A 34 34.85 -49.54 -18.98
CA PRO A 34 34.56 -49.87 -17.55
C PRO A 34 35.72 -49.35 -16.62
N PRO A 35 36.04 -49.91 -15.42
CA PRO A 35 35.34 -50.88 -14.57
C PRO A 35 35.16 -50.47 -13.08
N SER A 36 34.36 -51.27 -12.37
CA SER A 36 34.16 -51.20 -10.91
C SER A 36 35.35 -51.78 -10.13
N VAL A 37 35.51 -51.36 -8.88
CA VAL A 37 36.27 -52.11 -7.84
C VAL A 37 35.29 -52.53 -6.75
N VAL A 38 35.33 -53.80 -6.36
CA VAL A 38 34.56 -54.37 -5.25
C VAL A 38 35.52 -54.74 -4.12
N VAL A 39 35.22 -54.29 -2.90
CA VAL A 39 35.82 -54.84 -1.67
C VAL A 39 34.69 -55.22 -0.73
N THR A 40 34.46 -56.52 -0.59
CA THR A 40 33.51 -57.09 0.38
C THR A 40 34.25 -57.55 1.63
N LEU A 41 33.82 -57.08 2.80
CA LEU A 41 34.13 -57.70 4.09
C LEU A 41 32.81 -57.92 4.83
N SER A 42 32.47 -59.18 5.07
CA SER A 42 31.24 -59.57 5.76
C SER A 42 31.45 -59.60 7.27
N GLY A 43 30.61 -58.89 8.00
CA GLY A 43 30.54 -58.91 9.46
C GLY A 43 29.16 -58.45 9.92
N LEU A 44 28.57 -59.18 10.86
CA LEU A 44 27.30 -58.83 11.48
C LEU A 44 27.53 -57.76 12.56
N ASP A 45 26.70 -56.71 12.58
CA ASP A 45 25.83 -56.49 13.76
C ASP A 45 24.71 -55.48 13.47
N GLN A 46 23.78 -55.35 14.42
CA GLN A 46 22.51 -54.64 14.26
C GLN A 46 22.63 -53.10 14.23
N VAL A 47 21.98 -52.47 13.25
CA VAL A 47 21.40 -51.11 13.38
C VAL A 47 20.00 -51.15 12.78
N ALA A 48 19.05 -50.43 13.39
CA ALA A 48 17.63 -50.48 13.02
C ALA A 48 17.31 -49.84 11.65
N SER A 49 16.18 -50.23 11.08
CA SER A 49 15.59 -49.60 9.89
C SER A 49 15.45 -48.08 10.05
N PRO A 50 15.61 -47.28 8.98
CA PRO A 50 15.21 -45.88 9.01
C PRO A 50 13.71 -45.81 9.33
N ALA A 51 13.35 -45.07 10.38
CA ALA A 51 11.96 -44.91 10.76
C ALA A 51 11.24 -44.02 9.74
N THR A 52 10.22 -44.56 9.08
CA THR A 52 9.29 -43.77 8.26
C THR A 52 8.48 -42.88 9.19
N TYR A 53 8.85 -41.61 9.31
CA TYR A 53 8.10 -40.64 10.11
C TYR A 53 6.87 -40.16 9.35
N ASP A 54 5.76 -40.83 9.61
CA ASP A 54 4.42 -40.47 9.15
C ASP A 54 3.91 -39.29 10.02
N LEU A 55 4.23 -38.05 9.61
CA LEU A 55 4.01 -36.83 10.40
C LEU A 55 3.52 -35.64 9.55
N LEU A 56 2.30 -35.74 9.02
CA LEU A 56 1.34 -34.64 9.05
C LEU A 56 -0.05 -35.22 9.33
N PRO A 57 -0.89 -34.60 10.18
CA PRO A 57 -2.31 -34.87 10.11
C PRO A 57 -2.80 -34.46 8.72
N SER A 58 -3.61 -35.30 8.07
CA SER A 58 -4.21 -34.93 6.79
C SER A 58 -5.10 -33.71 7.01
N ILE A 59 -4.64 -32.54 6.56
CA ILE A 59 -5.44 -31.32 6.51
C ILE A 59 -6.54 -31.61 5.49
N ALA A 60 -7.75 -31.88 5.97
CA ALA A 60 -8.89 -32.07 5.10
C ALA A 60 -9.08 -30.80 4.26
N PRO A 61 -9.15 -30.88 2.92
CA PRO A 61 -9.40 -29.70 2.11
C PRO A 61 -10.73 -29.09 2.54
N ALA A 62 -10.79 -27.75 2.61
CA ALA A 62 -12.02 -27.02 2.86
C ALA A 62 -12.96 -27.18 1.65
N THR A 63 -13.71 -28.29 1.60
CA THR A 63 -14.71 -28.57 0.56
C THR A 63 -15.97 -27.75 0.79
N SER A 64 -15.83 -26.43 0.78
CA SER A 64 -16.93 -25.53 0.45
C SER A 64 -17.38 -25.86 -0.97
N PRO A 65 -18.65 -26.22 -1.21
CA PRO A 65 -19.14 -26.57 -2.54
C PRO A 65 -19.29 -25.30 -3.39
N VAL A 66 -18.21 -24.88 -4.05
CA VAL A 66 -18.22 -23.82 -5.07
C VAL A 66 -18.81 -24.39 -6.37
N ASP A 67 -20.08 -24.76 -6.33
CA ASP A 67 -20.86 -25.33 -7.45
C ASP A 67 -21.36 -24.24 -8.42
N ASP A 68 -20.49 -23.27 -8.72
CA ASP A 68 -20.78 -22.05 -9.50
C ASP A 68 -19.65 -21.72 -10.51
N GLY A 69 -18.81 -22.70 -10.84
CA GLY A 69 -17.82 -22.62 -11.92
C GLY A 69 -16.60 -21.70 -11.68
N VAL A 70 -16.52 -21.04 -10.53
CA VAL A 70 -15.41 -20.17 -10.14
C VAL A 70 -14.12 -20.98 -9.96
N GLN A 71 -13.08 -20.61 -10.69
CA GLN A 71 -11.75 -21.21 -10.57
C GLN A 71 -10.82 -20.29 -9.78
N THR A 72 -10.49 -20.68 -8.55
CA THR A 72 -9.56 -19.95 -7.67
C THR A 72 -8.21 -20.65 -7.62
N THR A 73 -7.16 -19.93 -8.01
CA THR A 73 -5.76 -20.34 -7.83
C THR A 73 -5.08 -19.35 -6.90
N ALA A 74 -4.18 -19.84 -6.05
CA ALA A 74 -3.42 -19.02 -5.13
C ALA A 74 -2.07 -19.66 -4.81
N ARG A 75 -1.10 -18.80 -4.51
CA ARG A 75 0.30 -19.16 -4.30
C ARG A 75 0.91 -18.23 -3.25
N LEU A 76 1.47 -18.81 -2.21
CA LEU A 76 2.27 -18.10 -1.21
C LEU A 76 3.72 -18.55 -1.35
N THR A 77 4.62 -17.62 -1.65
CA THR A 77 6.06 -17.85 -1.77
C THR A 77 6.75 -17.18 -0.58
N ILE A 78 7.55 -17.95 0.15
CA ILE A 78 8.21 -17.52 1.38
C ILE A 78 9.72 -17.62 1.17
N LYS A 79 10.46 -16.56 1.49
CA LYS A 79 11.92 -16.58 1.57
C LYS A 79 12.33 -16.60 3.04
N THR A 80 13.19 -17.52 3.42
CA THR A 80 13.78 -17.56 4.77
C THR A 80 14.96 -16.59 4.88
N ALA A 81 15.32 -16.20 6.11
CA ALA A 81 16.52 -15.41 6.39
C ALA A 81 17.84 -16.17 6.06
N SER A 82 17.80 -17.50 5.98
CA SER A 82 18.91 -18.32 5.50
C SER A 82 19.01 -18.43 3.96
N GLY A 83 18.06 -17.84 3.23
CA GLY A 83 18.02 -17.82 1.76
C GLY A 83 17.30 -19.02 1.11
N LYS A 84 16.81 -19.99 1.89
CA LYS A 84 15.92 -21.06 1.40
C LYS A 84 14.58 -20.46 0.97
N SER A 85 13.97 -21.00 -0.07
CA SER A 85 12.63 -20.61 -0.53
C SER A 85 11.64 -21.77 -0.40
N VAL A 86 10.39 -21.44 -0.06
CA VAL A 86 9.26 -22.37 0.06
C VAL A 86 8.10 -21.81 -0.75
N VAL A 87 7.31 -22.68 -1.38
CA VAL A 87 6.08 -22.31 -2.08
C VAL A 87 4.93 -23.17 -1.55
N LEU A 88 3.82 -22.52 -1.22
CA LEU A 88 2.56 -23.12 -0.78
C LEU A 88 1.48 -22.85 -1.83
N GLY A 89 0.79 -23.90 -2.30
CA GLY A 89 -0.36 -23.83 -3.21
C GLY A 89 -1.71 -24.02 -2.50
N THR A 90 -2.82 -23.68 -3.18
CA THR A 90 -4.20 -23.77 -2.64
C THR A 90 -4.60 -25.13 -2.08
N GLN A 91 -4.02 -26.22 -2.58
CA GLN A 91 -4.35 -27.59 -2.15
C GLN A 91 -3.42 -28.11 -1.04
N GLY A 92 -2.69 -27.22 -0.36
CA GLY A 92 -1.67 -27.59 0.63
C GLY A 92 -0.38 -28.14 0.01
N GLU A 93 -0.19 -27.98 -1.30
CA GLU A 93 1.04 -28.35 -1.99
C GLU A 93 2.22 -27.53 -1.45
N ILE A 94 3.20 -28.20 -0.82
CA ILE A 94 4.44 -27.58 -0.38
C ILE A 94 5.57 -27.94 -1.36
N GLN A 95 6.21 -26.94 -1.96
CA GLN A 95 7.34 -27.12 -2.87
C GLN A 95 8.59 -26.44 -2.30
N GLY A 96 9.64 -27.23 -2.06
CA GLY A 96 10.78 -26.85 -1.24
C GLY A 96 10.45 -26.90 0.26
N GLY A 97 11.45 -27.16 1.09
CA GLY A 97 11.27 -27.23 2.55
C GLY A 97 12.17 -28.25 3.25
N ASP A 98 12.77 -29.18 2.51
CA ASP A 98 13.53 -30.33 3.04
C ASP A 98 14.78 -29.97 3.86
N ALA A 99 15.19 -28.70 3.85
CA ALA A 99 16.33 -28.15 4.57
C ALA A 99 15.95 -27.07 5.60
N LEU A 100 14.66 -26.86 5.90
CA LEU A 100 14.21 -25.89 6.90
C LEU A 100 14.56 -26.33 8.32
N ASP A 101 15.08 -25.41 9.13
CA ASP A 101 15.20 -25.62 10.56
C ASP A 101 13.84 -25.50 11.28
N GLU A 102 13.84 -25.72 12.59
CA GLU A 102 12.62 -25.76 13.40
C GLU A 102 11.90 -24.40 13.48
N ALA A 103 12.66 -23.30 13.51
CA ALA A 103 12.09 -21.96 13.58
C ALA A 103 11.52 -21.54 12.22
N GLU A 104 12.25 -21.84 11.14
CA GLU A 104 11.78 -21.61 9.78
C GLU A 104 10.51 -22.42 9.47
N ARG A 105 10.45 -23.70 9.85
CA ARG A 105 9.27 -24.56 9.63
C ARG A 105 8.05 -24.05 10.41
N SER A 106 8.21 -23.76 11.70
CA SER A 106 7.12 -23.20 12.53
C SER A 106 6.64 -21.82 12.03
N ALA A 107 7.50 -21.03 11.37
CA ALA A 107 7.09 -19.78 10.73
C ALA A 107 6.30 -20.03 9.44
N VAL A 108 6.70 -20.99 8.61
CA VAL A 108 5.98 -21.42 7.40
C VAL A 108 4.60 -22.00 7.74
N GLU A 109 4.49 -22.83 8.78
CA GLU A 109 3.21 -23.40 9.26
C GLU A 109 2.20 -22.32 9.65
N LYS A 110 2.65 -21.26 10.34
CA LYS A 110 1.78 -20.12 10.71
C LYS A 110 1.30 -19.34 9.50
N LEU A 111 2.18 -19.10 8.52
CA LEU A 111 1.82 -18.42 7.29
C LEU A 111 0.88 -19.26 6.40
N ALA A 112 0.95 -20.59 6.48
CA ALA A 112 -0.03 -21.48 5.83
C ALA A 112 -1.43 -21.37 6.47
N GLY A 113 -1.52 -21.16 7.78
CA GLY A 113 -2.77 -20.82 8.46
C GLY A 113 -3.32 -19.46 8.04
N ALA A 114 -2.48 -18.42 8.10
CA ALA A 114 -2.85 -17.06 7.69
C ALA A 114 -3.25 -16.93 6.21
N LEU A 115 -2.71 -17.79 5.33
CA LEU A 115 -3.14 -17.91 3.94
C LEU A 115 -4.59 -18.38 3.81
N HIS A 116 -5.04 -19.30 4.68
CA HIS A 116 -6.41 -19.78 4.69
C HIS A 116 -7.35 -18.69 5.22
N GLU A 117 -6.97 -18.00 6.31
CA GLU A 117 -7.72 -16.86 6.87
C GLU A 117 -7.90 -15.73 5.83
N ALA A 118 -6.84 -15.42 5.07
CA ALA A 118 -6.89 -14.45 3.97
C ALA A 118 -7.82 -14.87 2.82
N LEU A 119 -7.81 -16.15 2.42
CA LEU A 119 -8.69 -16.67 1.37
C LEU A 119 -10.16 -16.73 1.82
N ASP A 120 -10.41 -17.05 3.09
CA ASP A 120 -11.75 -17.11 3.68
C ASP A 120 -12.35 -15.70 3.82
N GLY A 121 -11.56 -14.70 4.20
CA GLY A 121 -11.99 -13.28 4.24
C GLY A 121 -12.40 -12.75 2.87
N LEU A 122 -11.64 -13.10 1.82
CA LEU A 122 -11.98 -12.74 0.43
C LEU A 122 -13.23 -13.48 -0.09
N ALA A 123 -13.55 -14.65 0.46
CA ALA A 123 -14.74 -15.43 0.16
C ALA A 123 -15.97 -15.06 1.04
N ALA A 124 -15.79 -14.17 2.02
CA ALA A 124 -16.86 -13.73 2.91
C ALA A 124 -17.91 -12.85 2.20
N VAL A 125 -19.07 -12.67 2.84
CA VAL A 125 -20.17 -11.84 2.34
C VAL A 125 -20.64 -10.87 3.44
N PRO A 126 -20.30 -9.56 3.38
CA PRO A 126 -19.42 -8.92 2.39
C PRO A 126 -17.96 -9.41 2.49
N PRO A 127 -17.17 -9.30 1.41
CA PRO A 127 -15.76 -9.66 1.44
C PRO A 127 -14.97 -8.69 2.31
N THR A 128 -13.97 -9.21 3.01
CA THR A 128 -13.02 -8.46 3.86
C THR A 128 -11.59 -8.78 3.44
N MET A 129 -10.64 -7.91 3.76
CA MET A 129 -9.23 -8.19 3.47
C MET A 129 -8.48 -8.50 4.77
N ASP A 130 -8.31 -9.78 5.09
CA ASP A 130 -7.46 -10.22 6.21
C ASP A 130 -6.08 -10.66 5.69
N LEU A 131 -5.06 -9.91 6.08
CA LEU A 131 -3.65 -10.15 5.78
C LEU A 131 -2.82 -10.10 7.08
N ASP A 132 -3.49 -10.05 8.24
CA ASP A 132 -2.88 -9.68 9.50
C ASP A 132 -1.90 -10.75 10.01
N GLY A 133 -2.24 -12.02 9.78
CA GLY A 133 -1.35 -13.17 9.99
C GLY A 133 -0.22 -13.26 8.96
N LEU A 134 -0.42 -12.82 7.72
CA LEU A 134 0.63 -12.79 6.67
C LEU A 134 1.68 -11.71 6.97
N LEU A 135 1.31 -10.67 7.72
CA LEU A 135 2.20 -9.61 8.22
C LEU A 135 2.92 -9.98 9.53
N ALA A 136 2.61 -11.12 10.16
CA ALA A 136 3.07 -11.49 11.51
C ALA A 136 4.33 -12.40 11.52
N PHE A 137 5.30 -12.16 10.63
CA PHE A 137 6.56 -12.92 10.57
C PHE A 137 7.73 -12.24 11.29
N ASP A 138 8.65 -13.03 11.89
CA ASP A 138 9.91 -12.49 12.41
C ASP A 138 10.91 -12.29 11.25
N PRO A 139 11.38 -11.05 10.97
CA PRO A 139 12.35 -10.78 9.90
C PRO A 139 13.74 -11.44 10.11
N LYS A 140 14.01 -12.02 11.29
CA LYS A 140 15.21 -12.84 11.55
C LYS A 140 15.07 -14.28 11.09
N VAL A 141 13.84 -14.74 10.83
CA VAL A 141 13.52 -16.12 10.40
C VAL A 141 13.09 -16.11 8.94
N LEU A 142 12.26 -15.14 8.53
CA LEU A 142 11.76 -14.99 7.17
C LEU A 142 12.19 -13.65 6.57
N ALA A 143 12.73 -13.67 5.35
CA ALA A 143 13.21 -12.49 4.64
C ALA A 143 12.12 -11.79 3.83
N SER A 144 11.20 -12.53 3.20
CA SER A 144 10.01 -11.97 2.56
C SER A 144 8.85 -12.96 2.48
N VAL A 145 7.64 -12.42 2.39
CA VAL A 145 6.37 -13.12 2.22
C VAL A 145 5.69 -12.54 0.97
N ASP A 146 5.53 -13.37 -0.06
CA ASP A 146 5.02 -12.98 -1.39
C ASP A 146 3.76 -13.82 -1.72
N PHE A 147 2.57 -13.24 -1.58
CA PHE A 147 1.28 -13.91 -1.84
C PHE A 147 0.65 -13.42 -3.15
N SER A 148 0.10 -14.34 -3.95
CA SER A 148 -0.81 -13.99 -5.03
C SER A 148 -2.01 -14.93 -5.11
N ALA A 149 -3.15 -14.38 -5.51
CA ALA A 149 -4.38 -15.12 -5.77
C ALA A 149 -5.06 -14.62 -7.05
N GLN A 150 -5.79 -15.51 -7.71
CA GLN A 150 -6.57 -15.24 -8.91
C GLN A 150 -7.86 -16.08 -8.89
N ALA A 151 -9.01 -15.42 -8.88
CA ALA A 151 -10.33 -16.02 -9.01
C ALA A 151 -10.95 -15.68 -10.38
N SER A 152 -11.45 -16.68 -11.10
CA SER A 152 -11.94 -16.54 -12.48
C SER A 152 -13.37 -17.04 -12.63
N ASN A 153 -14.29 -16.14 -13.01
CA ASN A 153 -15.72 -16.41 -13.13
C ASN A 153 -16.12 -16.57 -14.61
N GLY A 154 -15.74 -17.69 -15.22
CA GLY A 154 -16.07 -18.01 -16.61
C GLY A 154 -15.46 -17.03 -17.62
N ASN A 155 -16.27 -16.08 -18.12
CA ASN A 155 -15.88 -15.08 -19.11
C ASN A 155 -15.59 -13.68 -18.52
N GLU A 156 -15.76 -13.48 -17.21
CA GLU A 156 -15.42 -12.19 -16.58
C GLU A 156 -13.91 -12.00 -16.45
N PRO A 157 -13.40 -10.75 -16.43
CA PRO A 157 -12.00 -10.49 -16.10
C PRO A 157 -11.66 -11.08 -14.72
N PRO A 158 -10.55 -11.84 -14.58
CA PRO A 158 -10.25 -12.52 -13.34
C PRO A 158 -9.90 -11.51 -12.24
N THR A 159 -10.51 -11.68 -11.07
CA THR A 159 -10.11 -10.93 -9.87
C THR A 159 -8.73 -11.41 -9.44
N THR A 160 -7.79 -10.50 -9.28
CA THR A 160 -6.40 -10.76 -8.91
C THR A 160 -6.06 -10.02 -7.62
N LEU A 161 -5.27 -10.66 -6.77
CA LEU A 161 -4.65 -10.08 -5.59
C LEU A 161 -3.16 -10.42 -5.61
N ALA A 162 -2.32 -9.43 -5.28
CA ALA A 162 -0.92 -9.60 -4.98
C ALA A 162 -0.61 -8.88 -3.66
N PHE A 163 0.13 -9.54 -2.78
CA PHE A 163 0.62 -9.01 -1.52
C PHE A 163 2.12 -9.30 -1.40
N HIS A 164 2.86 -8.33 -0.87
CA HIS A 164 4.26 -8.48 -0.55
C HIS A 164 4.55 -7.85 0.82
N ALA A 165 5.33 -8.52 1.64
CA ALA A 165 5.92 -7.93 2.83
C ALA A 165 7.36 -8.44 3.04
N ASP A 166 8.28 -7.52 3.30
CA ASP A 166 9.65 -7.82 3.71
C ASP A 166 10.09 -6.88 4.86
N ALA A 167 11.40 -6.76 5.11
CA ALA A 167 11.91 -5.91 6.18
C ALA A 167 11.84 -4.39 5.87
N VAL A 168 11.62 -4.00 4.60
CA VAL A 168 11.72 -2.60 4.13
C VAL A 168 10.45 -2.10 3.43
N SER A 169 9.52 -2.98 3.08
CA SER A 169 8.32 -2.64 2.33
C SER A 169 7.14 -3.56 2.64
N ARG A 170 5.93 -3.02 2.48
CA ARG A 170 4.66 -3.77 2.50
C ARG A 170 3.79 -3.26 1.36
N SER A 171 3.14 -4.15 0.61
CA SER A 171 2.21 -3.73 -0.45
C SER A 171 1.09 -4.72 -0.72
N VAL A 172 -0.02 -4.19 -1.23
CA VAL A 172 -1.21 -4.90 -1.69
C VAL A 172 -1.63 -4.29 -3.02
N ARG A 173 -1.87 -5.11 -4.03
CA ARG A 173 -2.56 -4.72 -5.26
C ARG A 173 -3.67 -5.71 -5.57
N MET A 174 -4.91 -5.23 -5.57
CA MET A 174 -6.10 -5.99 -5.95
C MET A 174 -6.72 -5.38 -7.21
N ASN A 175 -7.14 -6.18 -8.18
CA ASN A 175 -7.96 -5.75 -9.31
C ASN A 175 -9.10 -6.73 -9.50
N GLY A 176 -10.35 -6.27 -9.53
CA GLY A 176 -11.53 -7.10 -9.77
C GLY A 176 -12.65 -6.32 -10.45
N THR A 177 -13.80 -6.96 -10.64
CA THR A 177 -14.96 -6.38 -11.36
C THR A 177 -15.52 -5.12 -10.71
N GLY A 178 -15.38 -4.98 -9.38
CA GLY A 178 -15.77 -3.76 -8.64
C GLY A 178 -14.76 -2.61 -8.70
N GLY A 179 -13.49 -2.87 -9.02
CA GLY A 179 -12.43 -1.86 -9.03
C GLY A 179 -11.03 -2.38 -8.68
N THR A 180 -10.12 -1.43 -8.45
CA THR A 180 -8.71 -1.62 -8.09
C THR A 180 -8.42 -1.01 -6.72
N ILE A 181 -7.60 -1.72 -5.93
CA ILE A 181 -6.92 -1.22 -4.74
C ILE A 181 -5.42 -1.36 -4.99
N ASP A 182 -4.63 -0.33 -4.69
CA ASP A 182 -3.17 -0.36 -4.77
C ASP A 182 -2.60 0.38 -3.56
N ILE A 183 -1.82 -0.30 -2.72
CA ILE A 183 -1.28 0.20 -1.46
C ILE A 183 0.19 -0.22 -1.38
N ALA A 184 1.09 0.71 -1.11
CA ALA A 184 2.50 0.47 -0.84
C ALA A 184 2.96 1.33 0.34
N ILE A 185 3.72 0.72 1.26
CA ILE A 185 4.22 1.35 2.48
C ILE A 185 5.72 1.06 2.61
N ASP A 186 6.51 2.10 2.82
CA ASP A 186 7.96 2.05 3.04
C ASP A 186 8.26 1.94 4.55
N THR A 187 8.78 0.79 4.97
CA THR A 187 9.24 0.53 6.34
C THR A 187 10.77 0.58 6.48
N SER A 188 11.49 0.97 5.42
CA SER A 188 12.96 1.06 5.39
C SER A 188 13.54 2.13 6.32
N SER A 189 12.71 3.10 6.72
CA SER A 189 13.08 4.27 7.50
C SER A 189 12.53 4.24 8.93
N PRO A 190 12.95 3.31 9.81
CA PRO A 190 12.46 3.23 11.20
C PRO A 190 12.81 4.48 12.04
N ALA A 191 13.69 5.35 11.53
CA ALA A 191 14.07 6.60 12.16
C ALA A 191 12.95 7.66 12.18
N ILE A 192 12.04 7.68 11.18
CA ILE A 192 10.94 8.66 11.12
C ILE A 192 9.72 8.26 11.96
N LEU A 193 9.72 7.04 12.50
CA LEU A 193 8.57 6.48 13.20
C LEU A 193 8.32 7.16 14.55
N GLY A 194 7.07 7.52 14.77
CA GLY A 194 6.57 8.06 16.03
C GLY A 194 6.25 6.97 17.05
N SER A 195 5.83 7.41 18.24
CA SER A 195 5.32 6.52 19.27
C SER A 195 4.09 5.73 18.79
N ALA A 196 3.80 4.59 19.43
CA ALA A 196 2.64 3.77 19.09
C ALA A 196 1.31 4.56 19.21
N ALA A 197 1.22 5.50 20.16
CA ALA A 197 0.05 6.37 20.33
C ALA A 197 -0.13 7.35 19.16
N GLN A 198 0.95 7.98 18.69
CA GLN A 198 0.91 8.85 17.50
C GLN A 198 0.54 8.08 16.24
N ARG A 199 1.15 6.90 16.03
CA ARG A 199 0.83 6.04 14.89
C ARG A 199 -0.63 5.58 14.89
N ALA A 200 -1.20 5.29 16.06
CA ALA A 200 -2.63 5.00 16.20
C ALA A 200 -3.49 6.24 15.89
N ALA A 201 -3.16 7.41 16.46
CA ALA A 201 -3.92 8.65 16.23
C ALA A 201 -3.93 9.09 14.76
N ALA A 202 -2.79 8.98 14.07
CA ALA A 202 -2.65 9.28 12.64
C ALA A 202 -3.38 8.24 11.76
N LEU A 203 -3.34 6.95 12.13
CA LEU A 203 -4.10 5.92 11.41
C LEU A 203 -5.61 6.11 11.58
N ASP A 204 -6.08 6.34 12.82
CA ASP A 204 -7.47 6.69 13.12
C ASP A 204 -7.92 7.95 12.38
N HIS A 205 -7.01 8.90 12.14
CA HIS A 205 -7.26 10.09 11.33
C HIS A 205 -7.54 9.72 9.88
N LEU A 206 -6.63 8.97 9.24
CA LEU A 206 -6.78 8.52 7.85
C LEU A 206 -8.05 7.67 7.67
N MET A 207 -8.37 6.77 8.61
CA MET A 207 -9.61 5.98 8.57
C MET A 207 -10.87 6.86 8.51
N ARG A 208 -10.92 7.95 9.28
CA ARG A 208 -12.04 8.92 9.23
C ARG A 208 -12.08 9.69 7.92
N GLN A 209 -10.94 10.01 7.32
CA GLN A 209 -10.90 10.66 6.01
C GLN A 209 -11.37 9.74 4.89
N PHE A 210 -11.04 8.44 4.96
CA PHE A 210 -11.49 7.47 3.96
C PHE A 210 -13.02 7.32 4.03
N ASP A 211 -13.62 7.33 5.23
CA ASP A 211 -15.08 7.38 5.41
C ASP A 211 -15.71 8.68 4.90
N GLN A 212 -15.10 9.83 5.16
CA GLN A 212 -15.57 11.14 4.66
C GLN A 212 -15.53 11.19 3.12
N ALA A 213 -14.42 10.77 2.51
CA ALA A 213 -14.24 10.73 1.07
C ALA A 213 -15.24 9.77 0.43
N ALA A 214 -15.38 8.54 0.94
CA ALA A 214 -16.37 7.58 0.47
C ALA A 214 -17.82 8.10 0.58
N SER A 215 -18.16 8.74 1.70
CA SER A 215 -19.49 9.34 1.90
C SER A 215 -19.76 10.50 0.95
N ARG A 216 -18.76 11.35 0.69
CA ARG A 216 -18.88 12.51 -0.21
C ARG A 216 -18.92 12.09 -1.68
N GLY A 217 -18.05 11.16 -2.07
CA GLY A 217 -17.92 10.66 -3.44
C GLY A 217 -18.87 9.51 -3.81
N HIS A 218 -19.72 9.05 -2.91
CA HIS A 218 -20.60 7.87 -3.11
C HIS A 218 -19.83 6.59 -3.49
N GLY A 219 -18.64 6.37 -2.90
CA GLY A 219 -17.82 5.18 -3.15
C GLY A 219 -18.47 3.88 -2.65
N ASP A 220 -18.23 2.77 -3.34
CA ASP A 220 -18.76 1.46 -2.95
C ASP A 220 -18.29 1.03 -1.56
N ARG A 221 -19.23 0.56 -0.73
CA ARG A 221 -18.97 0.28 0.69
C ARG A 221 -18.12 -0.95 0.93
N ALA A 222 -18.23 -1.99 0.10
CA ALA A 222 -17.42 -3.19 0.26
C ALA A 222 -15.98 -2.94 -0.21
N LEU A 223 -15.82 -2.23 -1.33
CA LEU A 223 -14.51 -1.84 -1.85
C LEU A 223 -13.78 -0.86 -0.91
N VAL A 224 -14.49 0.12 -0.32
CA VAL A 224 -13.96 1.01 0.72
C VAL A 224 -13.62 0.26 2.02
N ALA A 225 -14.43 -0.73 2.43
CA ALA A 225 -14.11 -1.55 3.60
C ALA A 225 -12.82 -2.34 3.40
N MET A 226 -12.69 -3.08 2.29
CA MET A 226 -11.46 -3.82 1.96
C MET A 226 -10.23 -2.91 1.86
N PHE A 227 -10.38 -1.67 1.36
CA PHE A 227 -9.30 -0.67 1.33
C PHE A 227 -8.87 -0.24 2.75
N LYS A 228 -9.83 -0.01 3.65
CA LYS A 228 -9.58 0.33 5.05
C LYS A 228 -8.92 -0.81 5.82
N ASP A 229 -9.43 -2.04 5.65
CA ASP A 229 -8.87 -3.25 6.26
C ASP A 229 -7.39 -3.42 5.88
N ALA A 230 -7.12 -3.40 4.57
CA ALA A 230 -5.78 -3.56 3.99
C ALA A 230 -4.83 -2.45 4.47
N PHE A 231 -5.24 -1.18 4.36
CA PHE A 231 -4.40 -0.06 4.77
C PHE A 231 -4.11 -0.10 6.28
N GLY A 232 -5.12 -0.38 7.10
CA GLY A 232 -4.99 -0.49 8.54
C GLY A 232 -3.99 -1.56 8.98
N GLN A 233 -4.05 -2.74 8.38
CA GLN A 233 -3.14 -3.85 8.68
C GLN A 233 -1.72 -3.57 8.17
N LEU A 234 -1.56 -3.12 6.92
CA LEU A 234 -0.23 -2.82 6.36
C LEU A 234 0.47 -1.69 7.14
N ALA A 235 -0.26 -0.64 7.52
CA ALA A 235 0.27 0.50 8.27
C ALA A 235 0.57 0.17 9.75
N ALA A 236 0.02 -0.92 10.29
CA ALA A 236 0.30 -1.39 11.64
C ALA A 236 1.73 -1.94 11.75
N ILE A 237 2.70 -1.06 11.99
CA ILE A 237 4.07 -1.46 12.37
C ILE A 237 4.04 -2.02 13.79
N ARG A 238 4.00 -3.35 13.86
CA ARG A 238 4.12 -4.18 15.06
C ARG A 238 5.55 -4.19 15.59
N ASP A 239 6.50 -4.34 14.69
CA ASP A 239 7.91 -4.58 15.02
C ASP A 239 8.77 -3.33 14.90
N THR A 240 8.97 -2.66 16.04
CA THR A 240 10.11 -1.75 16.23
C THR A 240 10.92 -2.24 17.43
N PRO A 241 11.91 -3.13 17.23
CA PRO A 241 12.73 -3.63 18.32
C PRO A 241 13.49 -2.46 18.99
N PRO A 242 13.39 -2.27 20.32
CA PRO A 242 13.96 -1.10 20.97
C PRO A 242 15.48 -1.08 20.84
N GLY A 243 16.01 0.00 20.24
CA GLY A 243 17.45 0.22 20.05
C GLY A 243 18.00 -0.04 18.64
N THR A 244 17.17 -0.34 17.64
CA THR A 244 17.62 -0.52 16.24
C THR A 244 18.06 0.78 15.55
N VAL A 245 17.44 1.91 15.88
CA VAL A 245 17.79 3.22 15.31
C VAL A 245 19.02 3.79 16.04
N PRO A 246 20.13 4.11 15.34
CA PRO A 246 21.27 4.78 15.96
C PRO A 246 20.86 6.11 16.58
N MET A 247 21.39 6.44 17.77
CA MET A 247 21.00 7.65 18.53
C MET A 247 21.18 8.98 17.76
N ARG A 248 22.03 9.01 16.71
CA ARG A 248 22.20 10.15 15.79
C ARG A 248 21.13 10.21 14.69
N SER A 249 20.58 9.08 14.29
CA SER A 249 19.51 8.98 13.30
C SER A 249 18.14 9.21 13.92
N ALA A 250 17.99 8.95 15.23
CA ALA A 250 16.75 9.21 15.96
C ALA A 250 16.29 10.67 15.85
N LEU A 251 14.98 10.85 15.73
CA LEU A 251 14.32 12.14 15.86
C LEU A 251 14.24 12.57 17.33
N SER A 252 14.35 13.88 17.57
CA SER A 252 14.03 14.50 18.85
C SER A 252 12.51 14.52 19.08
N PRO A 253 12.03 14.67 20.33
CA PRO A 253 10.59 14.75 20.60
C PRO A 253 9.89 15.88 19.81
N SER A 254 10.56 17.00 19.58
CA SER A 254 10.03 18.13 18.81
C SER A 254 9.92 17.81 17.31
N GLU A 255 10.81 17.00 16.76
CA GLU A 255 10.68 16.46 15.39
C GLU A 255 9.59 15.39 15.32
N GLN A 256 9.48 14.51 16.32
CA GLN A 256 8.40 13.51 16.37
C GLN A 256 7.01 14.14 16.51
N ALA A 257 6.88 15.31 17.15
CA ALA A 257 5.61 15.99 17.32
C ALA A 257 5.08 16.67 16.04
N VAL A 258 5.94 17.12 15.13
CA VAL A 258 5.50 17.74 13.86
C VAL A 258 5.25 16.73 12.73
N LEU A 259 5.30 15.43 13.02
CA LEU A 259 5.10 14.36 12.05
C LEU A 259 3.90 13.50 12.46
N THR A 260 3.28 12.82 11.48
CA THR A 260 2.34 11.72 11.72
C THR A 260 2.98 10.59 12.53
N GLY A 261 4.30 10.43 12.40
CA GLY A 261 5.05 9.29 12.92
C GLY A 261 4.74 7.97 12.20
N MET A 262 3.94 7.99 11.14
CA MET A 262 3.67 6.83 10.29
C MET A 262 4.84 6.57 9.31
N PRO A 263 5.01 5.33 8.83
CA PRO A 263 5.83 5.08 7.64
C PRO A 263 5.31 5.90 6.45
N ASP A 264 6.17 6.14 5.46
CA ASP A 264 5.76 6.74 4.19
C ASP A 264 4.98 5.74 3.35
N PHE A 265 4.04 6.23 2.53
CA PHE A 265 3.12 5.37 1.80
C PHE A 265 2.54 6.02 0.54
N HIS A 266 2.05 5.17 -0.36
CA HIS A 266 1.10 5.51 -1.41
C HIS A 266 -0.09 4.54 -1.29
N ALA A 267 -1.31 5.05 -1.36
CA ALA A 267 -2.52 4.24 -1.35
C ALA A 267 -3.57 4.84 -2.28
N SER A 268 -4.16 4.00 -3.12
CA SER A 268 -5.20 4.39 -4.07
C SER A 268 -6.29 3.33 -4.18
N LEU A 269 -7.49 3.82 -4.47
CA LEU A 269 -8.73 3.09 -4.57
C LEU A 269 -9.50 3.63 -5.77
N VAL A 270 -9.75 2.80 -6.79
CA VAL A 270 -10.45 3.18 -8.02
C VAL A 270 -11.59 2.21 -8.30
N GLN A 271 -12.82 2.67 -8.15
CA GLN A 271 -14.03 1.89 -8.46
C GLN A 271 -14.22 1.75 -9.98
N ALA A 272 -14.72 0.60 -10.43
CA ALA A 272 -15.05 0.37 -11.83
C ALA A 272 -16.14 1.35 -12.33
N ALA A 273 -15.88 2.01 -13.45
CA ALA A 273 -16.72 3.08 -13.97
C ALA A 273 -18.02 2.56 -14.62
N GLY A 274 -19.14 2.70 -13.92
CA GLY A 274 -20.48 2.46 -14.43
C GLY A 274 -20.93 3.47 -15.48
N SER A 275 -21.97 3.12 -16.23
CA SER A 275 -22.57 3.99 -17.27
C SER A 275 -24.10 3.89 -17.23
N PRO A 276 -24.75 4.25 -16.11
CA PRO A 276 -26.16 3.92 -15.86
C PRO A 276 -27.14 4.62 -16.80
N ASN A 277 -26.71 5.66 -17.51
CA ASN A 277 -27.55 6.40 -18.45
C ASN A 277 -27.33 5.97 -19.92
N PRO A 278 -28.26 5.21 -20.55
CA PRO A 278 -28.11 4.80 -21.95
C PRO A 278 -28.29 5.95 -22.96
N LEU A 279 -28.86 7.10 -22.56
CA LEU A 279 -28.94 8.30 -23.41
C LEU A 279 -27.70 9.21 -23.27
N ARG A 280 -26.86 9.00 -22.25
CA ARG A 280 -25.60 9.73 -22.04
C ARG A 280 -24.47 8.78 -21.65
N PRO A 281 -24.01 7.90 -22.55
CA PRO A 281 -22.94 6.92 -22.25
C PRO A 281 -21.56 7.55 -21.97
N GLY A 282 -21.42 8.88 -22.09
CA GLY A 282 -20.24 9.64 -21.65
C GLY A 282 -20.33 10.16 -20.21
N GLU A 283 -21.51 10.14 -19.59
CA GLU A 283 -21.66 10.38 -18.15
C GLU A 283 -21.44 9.05 -17.42
N LYS A 284 -20.52 9.05 -16.45
CA LYS A 284 -20.01 7.85 -15.78
C LYS A 284 -20.23 7.93 -14.29
N ASP A 285 -20.53 6.79 -13.69
CA ASP A 285 -20.61 6.66 -12.24
C ASP A 285 -19.35 5.97 -11.76
N GLY A 286 -18.59 6.62 -10.88
CA GLY A 286 -17.28 6.15 -10.47
C GLY A 286 -16.69 6.97 -9.35
N PHE A 287 -15.73 6.36 -8.66
CA PHE A 287 -15.07 6.88 -7.48
C PHE A 287 -13.59 6.57 -7.60
N SER A 288 -12.72 7.55 -7.36
CA SER A 288 -11.29 7.35 -7.22
C SER A 288 -10.76 8.21 -6.09
N TYR A 289 -10.09 7.58 -5.13
CA TYR A 289 -9.42 8.23 -4.02
C TYR A 289 -7.95 7.83 -4.00
N GLU A 290 -7.07 8.81 -3.81
CA GLU A 290 -5.62 8.63 -3.71
C GLU A 290 -5.12 9.39 -2.49
N VAL A 291 -4.17 8.80 -1.75
CA VAL A 291 -3.54 9.39 -0.57
C VAL A 291 -2.08 8.94 -0.48
N SER A 292 -1.16 9.85 -0.16
CA SER A 292 0.26 9.54 -0.05
C SER A 292 0.98 10.37 1.01
N GLN A 293 2.02 9.79 1.61
CA GLN A 293 2.91 10.44 2.57
C GLN A 293 4.37 10.26 2.14
N GLU A 294 5.13 11.34 2.13
CA GLU A 294 6.56 11.40 1.79
C GLU A 294 7.33 12.19 2.86
N THR A 295 8.38 11.62 3.46
CA THR A 295 9.18 12.24 4.53
C THR A 295 10.65 12.36 4.15
N GLN A 296 11.12 13.59 3.91
CA GLN A 296 12.50 13.88 3.54
C GLN A 296 13.32 14.39 4.73
N VAL A 297 14.23 13.56 5.23
CA VAL A 297 15.27 13.96 6.19
C VAL A 297 16.47 14.56 5.45
N ARG A 298 16.78 15.83 5.74
CA ARG A 298 17.89 16.60 5.15
C ARG A 298 19.02 16.76 6.16
N GLY A 299 20.18 16.15 5.89
CA GLY A 299 21.38 16.24 6.72
C GLY A 299 21.46 15.16 7.81
N THR A 300 22.68 14.69 8.08
CA THR A 300 22.98 13.55 8.98
C THR A 300 23.53 13.95 10.35
N ASP A 301 23.74 15.25 10.57
CA ASP A 301 24.11 15.83 11.87
C ASP A 301 22.84 16.38 12.55
N PRO A 302 22.40 15.86 13.71
CA PRO A 302 21.25 16.39 14.45
C PRO A 302 21.33 17.88 14.76
N LEU A 303 22.54 18.45 14.85
CA LEU A 303 22.71 19.88 15.09
C LEU A 303 22.38 20.74 13.85
N ASN A 304 22.34 20.15 12.65
CA ASN A 304 22.12 20.82 11.38
C ASN A 304 21.22 19.97 10.45
N ARG A 305 20.19 19.34 11.03
CA ARG A 305 19.20 18.51 10.35
C ARG A 305 17.92 19.30 10.06
N GLY A 306 17.29 19.02 8.93
CA GLY A 306 15.88 19.35 8.67
C GLY A 306 15.08 18.09 8.38
N VAL A 307 13.78 18.13 8.65
CA VAL A 307 12.81 17.11 8.23
C VAL A 307 11.63 17.85 7.61
N ALA A 308 11.22 17.41 6.43
CA ALA A 308 9.98 17.84 5.79
C ALA A 308 9.11 16.60 5.55
N GLN A 309 7.82 16.68 5.86
CA GLN A 309 6.83 15.64 5.56
C GLN A 309 5.69 16.26 4.78
N HIS A 310 5.32 15.64 3.67
CA HIS A 310 4.15 15.99 2.89
C HIS A 310 3.17 14.82 2.97
N LEU A 311 1.93 15.10 3.32
CA LEU A 311 0.80 14.18 3.30
C LEU A 311 -0.25 14.77 2.36
N ARG A 312 -0.70 14.02 1.36
CA ARG A 312 -1.64 14.50 0.32
C ARG A 312 -2.81 13.56 0.16
N ALA A 313 -3.97 14.09 -0.22
CA ALA A 313 -5.11 13.31 -0.67
C ALA A 313 -5.81 13.98 -1.87
N GLN A 314 -6.38 13.17 -2.76
CA GLN A 314 -7.31 13.61 -3.81
C GLN A 314 -8.52 12.69 -3.87
N LEU A 315 -9.71 13.29 -3.92
CA LEU A 315 -10.96 12.61 -4.25
C LEU A 315 -11.44 13.08 -5.62
N LYS A 316 -11.73 12.14 -6.52
CA LYS A 316 -12.59 12.39 -7.68
C LYS A 316 -13.75 11.43 -7.68
N ALA A 317 -14.94 11.94 -7.94
CA ALA A 317 -16.13 11.12 -8.09
C ALA A 317 -17.08 11.71 -9.12
N SER A 318 -17.90 10.86 -9.72
CA SER A 318 -19.09 11.27 -10.44
C SER A 318 -20.20 10.25 -10.23
N PHE A 319 -21.44 10.72 -10.09
CA PHE A 319 -22.59 9.84 -9.86
C PHE A 319 -23.91 10.48 -10.31
N HIS A 320 -24.86 9.64 -10.71
CA HIS A 320 -26.25 10.04 -10.90
C HIS A 320 -27.03 9.91 -9.59
N SER A 321 -27.83 10.93 -9.25
CA SER A 321 -28.78 10.88 -8.13
C SER A 321 -30.16 11.40 -8.53
N SER A 322 -31.20 10.98 -7.82
CA SER A 322 -32.57 11.42 -8.10
C SER A 322 -32.79 12.86 -7.65
N PRO A 323 -33.58 13.68 -8.38
CA PRO A 323 -33.94 15.04 -7.95
C PRO A 323 -34.89 15.04 -6.74
N THR A 324 -35.37 13.86 -6.33
CA THR A 324 -36.19 13.62 -5.13
C THR A 324 -35.41 12.69 -4.20
N ALA A 325 -35.12 13.15 -2.98
CA ALA A 325 -34.36 12.37 -1.99
C ALA A 325 -35.00 10.99 -1.73
N GLY A 326 -34.17 9.94 -1.71
CA GLY A 326 -34.59 8.56 -1.45
C GLY A 326 -35.32 7.84 -2.59
N ALA A 327 -35.62 8.50 -3.72
CA ALA A 327 -36.23 7.84 -4.87
C ALA A 327 -35.17 7.19 -5.78
N SER A 328 -35.39 5.94 -6.20
CA SER A 328 -34.50 5.22 -7.11
C SER A 328 -34.50 5.82 -8.52
N LEU A 329 -33.33 5.85 -9.16
CA LEU A 329 -33.21 6.14 -10.59
C LEU A 329 -33.49 4.90 -11.44
N MET A 330 -34.18 5.10 -12.56
CA MET A 330 -34.38 4.09 -13.61
C MET A 330 -34.18 4.74 -14.98
N LEU A 331 -32.93 5.05 -15.34
CA LEU A 331 -32.59 5.77 -16.56
C LEU A 331 -32.73 4.85 -17.79
N THR A 332 -33.53 5.26 -18.76
CA THR A 332 -33.81 4.49 -19.98
C THR A 332 -33.75 5.38 -21.23
N LEU A 333 -34.03 4.80 -22.40
CA LEU A 333 -34.16 5.53 -23.66
C LEU A 333 -35.45 6.39 -23.78
N ASP A 334 -36.43 6.26 -22.88
CA ASP A 334 -37.57 7.19 -22.82
C ASP A 334 -37.11 8.51 -22.15
N PRO A 335 -37.21 9.68 -22.83
CA PRO A 335 -36.94 10.98 -22.22
C PRO A 335 -37.68 11.21 -20.90
N LYS A 336 -38.88 10.64 -20.68
CA LYS A 336 -39.60 10.76 -19.41
C LYS A 336 -38.86 10.17 -18.21
N SER A 337 -37.97 9.21 -18.43
CA SER A 337 -37.13 8.63 -17.37
C SER A 337 -35.93 9.51 -17.00
N GLN A 338 -35.57 10.46 -17.86
CA GLN A 338 -34.35 11.26 -17.77
C GLN A 338 -34.52 12.49 -16.87
N ASN A 339 -34.84 12.27 -15.60
CA ASN A 339 -34.88 13.31 -14.57
C ASN A 339 -33.91 12.92 -13.44
N TYR A 340 -32.76 13.60 -13.37
CA TYR A 340 -31.65 13.27 -12.46
C TYR A 340 -30.76 14.49 -12.22
N LEU A 341 -29.95 14.39 -11.18
CA LEU A 341 -28.78 15.22 -10.94
C LEU A 341 -27.56 14.37 -11.32
N TYR A 342 -26.71 14.86 -12.21
CA TYR A 342 -25.37 14.32 -12.40
C TYR A 342 -24.42 15.18 -11.58
N THR A 343 -23.81 14.61 -10.55
CA THR A 343 -22.87 15.31 -9.67
C THR A 343 -21.45 14.87 -10.00
N ARG A 344 -20.52 15.82 -10.02
CA ARG A 344 -19.08 15.60 -10.17
C ARG A 344 -18.35 16.29 -9.02
N ILE A 345 -17.31 15.63 -8.53
CA ILE A 345 -16.50 16.05 -7.39
C ILE A 345 -15.03 15.94 -7.78
N ASP A 346 -14.25 16.99 -7.52
CA ASP A 346 -12.79 16.99 -7.57
C ASP A 346 -12.31 17.80 -6.36
N ASP A 347 -11.76 17.10 -5.36
CA ASP A 347 -11.28 17.68 -4.11
C ASP A 347 -9.80 17.31 -3.89
N MET A 348 -9.05 18.22 -3.28
CA MET A 348 -7.65 18.01 -2.91
C MET A 348 -7.43 18.42 -1.45
N ALA A 349 -6.47 17.77 -0.79
CA ALA A 349 -5.95 18.20 0.49
C ALA A 349 -4.44 17.95 0.56
N ASP A 350 -3.68 18.89 1.12
CA ASP A 350 -2.23 18.79 1.34
C ASP A 350 -1.92 19.30 2.76
N SER A 351 -1.09 18.55 3.48
CA SER A 351 -0.48 18.94 4.75
C SER A 351 1.03 18.81 4.62
N GLN A 352 1.74 19.93 4.78
CA GLN A 352 3.19 20.01 4.74
C GLN A 352 3.71 20.45 6.12
N ALA A 353 4.47 19.57 6.77
CA ALA A 353 5.17 19.87 8.02
C ALA A 353 6.68 20.02 7.76
N ASP A 354 7.25 21.17 8.11
CA ASP A 354 8.69 21.45 8.03
C ASP A 354 9.26 21.73 9.43
N ILE A 355 10.38 21.09 9.76
CA ILE A 355 11.19 21.42 10.94
C ILE A 355 12.68 21.46 10.59
N SER A 356 13.44 22.36 11.19
CA SER A 356 14.90 22.45 10.95
C SER A 356 15.69 23.04 12.10
N TYR A 357 16.89 22.48 12.29
CA TYR A 357 17.89 22.88 13.26
C TYR A 357 19.11 23.51 12.58
N ARG A 358 19.77 24.44 13.30
CA ARG A 358 21.06 25.02 12.89
C ARG A 358 21.94 25.21 14.12
N LYS A 359 23.11 24.58 14.13
CA LYS A 359 24.04 24.52 15.28
C LYS A 359 23.33 24.12 16.60
N GLY A 360 22.42 23.15 16.54
CA GLY A 360 21.71 22.60 17.70
C GLY A 360 20.55 23.46 18.21
N ARG A 361 20.14 24.49 17.47
CA ARG A 361 18.97 25.34 17.81
C ARG A 361 17.88 25.16 16.78
N LEU A 362 16.63 25.04 17.22
CA LEU A 362 15.47 25.03 16.34
C LEU A 362 15.34 26.39 15.62
N VAL A 363 15.34 26.39 14.29
CA VAL A 363 15.26 27.62 13.45
C VAL A 363 13.98 27.73 12.63
N GLN A 364 13.30 26.62 12.36
CA GLN A 364 12.01 26.54 11.68
C GLN A 364 11.22 25.38 12.29
N ALA A 365 9.93 25.59 12.52
CA ALA A 365 8.95 24.53 12.78
C ALA A 365 7.57 25.07 12.38
N SER A 366 6.99 24.53 11.32
CA SER A 366 5.77 25.06 10.69
C SER A 366 4.97 23.94 10.06
N ILE A 367 3.64 23.96 10.24
CA ILE A 367 2.71 23.09 9.54
C ILE A 367 1.84 23.97 8.63
N VAL A 368 1.72 23.63 7.36
CA VAL A 368 0.86 24.29 6.37
C VAL A 368 -0.16 23.27 5.92
N THR A 369 -1.45 23.57 6.11
CA THR A 369 -2.54 22.75 5.62
C THR A 369 -3.33 23.51 4.56
N SER A 370 -3.86 22.79 3.58
CA SER A 370 -4.74 23.35 2.56
C SER A 370 -5.75 22.31 2.11
N ALA A 371 -6.95 22.77 1.78
CA ALA A 371 -8.01 21.96 1.23
C ALA A 371 -8.72 22.74 0.13
N SER A 372 -9.06 22.05 -0.96
CA SER A 372 -9.96 22.54 -1.98
C SER A 372 -11.05 21.50 -2.25
N GLN A 373 -12.28 21.98 -2.39
CA GLN A 373 -13.44 21.17 -2.75
C GLN A 373 -14.12 21.79 -3.95
N SER A 374 -14.47 20.97 -4.93
CA SER A 374 -15.24 21.41 -6.10
C SER A 374 -16.41 20.46 -6.35
N THR A 375 -17.62 20.96 -6.17
CA THR A 375 -18.84 20.22 -6.49
C THR A 375 -19.51 20.85 -7.72
N GLU A 376 -19.53 20.14 -8.83
CA GLU A 376 -20.36 20.49 -9.99
C GLU A 376 -21.62 19.63 -10.01
N GLN A 377 -22.78 20.25 -10.19
CA GLN A 377 -24.05 19.55 -10.36
C GLN A 377 -24.77 20.02 -11.63
N SER A 378 -25.11 19.05 -12.48
CA SER A 378 -25.92 19.22 -13.69
C SER A 378 -27.31 18.62 -13.49
N ARG A 379 -28.36 19.44 -13.52
CA ARG A 379 -29.74 19.01 -13.36
C ARG A 379 -30.40 18.78 -14.72
N TYR A 380 -30.91 17.57 -14.90
CA TYR A 380 -31.63 17.16 -16.09
C TYR A 380 -33.12 16.98 -15.82
N VAL A 381 -33.96 17.48 -16.73
CA VAL A 381 -35.40 17.24 -16.77
C VAL A 381 -35.78 16.85 -18.19
N MET A 382 -36.45 15.70 -18.32
CA MET A 382 -36.76 15.05 -19.59
C MET A 382 -35.56 14.96 -20.57
N GLY A 383 -34.36 14.71 -20.04
CA GLY A 383 -33.11 14.55 -20.80
C GLY A 383 -32.43 15.87 -21.24
N LYS A 384 -33.08 17.01 -20.98
CA LYS A 384 -32.53 18.35 -21.22
C LYS A 384 -31.87 18.88 -19.96
N LEU A 385 -30.69 19.46 -20.11
CA LEU A 385 -30.05 20.23 -19.05
C LEU A 385 -30.92 21.46 -18.78
N VAL A 386 -31.34 21.66 -17.54
CA VAL A 386 -32.16 22.83 -17.14
C VAL A 386 -31.43 23.78 -16.20
N GLU A 387 -30.41 23.29 -15.52
CA GLU A 387 -29.62 24.02 -14.51
C GLU A 387 -28.26 23.33 -14.37
N GLN A 388 -27.20 24.12 -14.20
CA GLN A 388 -25.83 23.64 -13.97
C GLN A 388 -25.16 24.61 -13.01
N THR A 389 -24.56 24.09 -11.95
CA THR A 389 -23.92 24.87 -10.88
C THR A 389 -22.57 24.27 -10.56
N VAL A 390 -21.56 25.12 -10.36
CA VAL A 390 -20.25 24.74 -9.82
C VAL A 390 -20.05 25.50 -8.52
N VAL A 391 -19.73 24.79 -7.44
CA VAL A 391 -19.43 25.37 -6.13
C VAL A 391 -17.98 24.97 -5.76
N PRO A 392 -16.99 25.81 -6.10
CA PRO A 392 -15.64 25.68 -5.59
C PRO A 392 -15.53 26.34 -4.21
N TYR A 393 -14.74 25.76 -3.32
CA TYR A 393 -14.31 26.38 -2.07
C TYR A 393 -12.90 25.89 -1.71
N GLU A 394 -12.01 26.80 -1.33
CA GLU A 394 -10.62 26.52 -0.99
C GLU A 394 -10.20 27.37 0.22
N GLU A 395 -9.41 26.78 1.12
CA GLU A 395 -8.83 27.46 2.28
C GLU A 395 -7.43 26.90 2.58
N SER A 396 -6.61 27.68 3.29
CA SER A 396 -5.30 27.24 3.76
C SER A 396 -4.90 27.90 5.07
N ALA A 397 -4.45 27.08 6.02
CA ALA A 397 -3.94 27.52 7.32
C ALA A 397 -2.42 27.33 7.41
N THR A 398 -1.77 28.12 8.27
CA THR A 398 -0.34 27.99 8.57
C THR A 398 -0.12 28.14 10.07
N HIS A 399 0.33 27.05 10.69
CA HIS A 399 0.63 26.97 12.12
C HIS A 399 2.14 27.09 12.34
N ASP A 400 2.60 28.29 12.73
CA ASP A 400 3.96 28.48 13.23
C ASP A 400 4.06 27.92 14.66
N VAL A 401 4.58 26.70 14.77
CA VAL A 401 4.78 25.99 16.03
C VAL A 401 6.19 26.22 16.61
N LEU A 402 7.04 27.04 15.96
CA LEU A 402 8.40 27.35 16.39
C LEU A 402 8.43 27.99 17.79
N GLY A 403 7.48 28.88 18.08
CA GLY A 403 7.35 29.52 19.39
C GLY A 403 6.94 28.53 20.50
N LEU A 404 6.01 27.62 20.18
CA LEU A 404 5.54 26.58 21.09
C LEU A 404 6.65 25.58 21.41
N LEU A 405 7.31 25.02 20.39
CA LEU A 405 8.39 24.06 20.58
C LEU A 405 9.61 24.67 21.29
N LYS A 406 9.92 25.95 21.09
CA LYS A 406 10.97 26.66 21.84
C LYS A 406 10.66 26.86 23.31
N SER A 407 9.39 26.95 23.69
CA SER A 407 9.00 27.05 25.11
C SER A 407 9.24 25.76 25.91
N ILE A 408 9.50 24.64 25.21
CA ILE A 408 9.75 23.30 25.77
C ILE A 408 11.11 22.71 25.37
N GLU A 409 11.98 23.49 24.70
CA GLU A 409 13.40 23.16 24.57
C GLU A 409 14.06 23.15 25.97
N ASP A 410 15.07 22.29 26.17
CA ASP A 410 15.70 22.09 27.47
C ASP A 410 16.56 23.30 27.87
N ASP A 411 16.16 24.01 28.93
CA ASP A 411 16.88 25.17 29.48
C ASP A 411 18.08 24.78 30.38
N GLY A 412 18.32 23.48 30.57
CA GLY A 412 19.36 22.93 31.44
C GLY A 412 18.93 22.81 32.91
N SER A 413 17.68 23.10 33.25
CA SER A 413 17.13 22.90 34.59
C SER A 413 16.96 21.41 34.93
N ALA A 414 16.88 21.12 36.24
CA ALA A 414 16.36 19.83 36.70
C ALA A 414 14.91 19.58 36.18
N PRO A 415 14.62 18.40 35.60
CA PRO A 415 13.28 18.06 35.13
C PRO A 415 12.33 17.89 36.33
N THR A 416 11.12 18.43 36.21
CA THR A 416 10.03 18.25 37.18
C THR A 416 8.86 17.58 36.49
N ARG A 417 8.08 16.75 37.21
CA ARG A 417 6.89 16.08 36.64
C ARG A 417 5.91 17.08 36.00
N ARG A 418 5.82 18.29 36.57
CA ARG A 418 5.00 19.38 36.03
C ARG A 418 5.51 19.85 34.66
N ARG A 419 6.81 20.19 34.54
CA ARG A 419 7.42 20.58 33.26
C ARG A 419 7.36 19.47 32.22
N GLN A 420 7.46 18.21 32.65
CA GLN A 420 7.29 17.06 31.77
C GLN A 420 5.86 16.99 31.21
N ALA A 421 4.83 17.08 32.06
CA ALA A 421 3.44 17.09 31.60
C ALA A 421 3.10 18.32 30.74
N GLU A 422 3.63 19.50 31.08
CA GLU A 422 3.50 20.72 30.27
C GLU A 422 4.18 20.55 28.89
N ARG A 423 5.31 19.84 28.82
CA ARG A 423 5.98 19.48 27.56
C ARG A 423 5.19 18.46 26.75
N GLU A 424 4.71 17.39 27.38
CA GLU A 424 3.92 16.35 26.73
C GLU A 424 2.65 16.94 26.09
N GLN A 425 1.92 17.81 26.81
CA GLN A 425 0.76 18.53 26.27
C GLN A 425 1.06 19.44 25.07
N VAL A 426 2.22 20.09 25.04
CA VAL A 426 2.63 20.91 23.88
C VAL A 426 2.98 20.04 22.68
N LEU A 427 3.64 18.90 22.88
CA LEU A 427 3.96 17.95 21.82
C LEU A 427 2.70 17.27 21.25
N GLU A 428 1.77 16.84 22.11
CA GLU A 428 0.47 16.30 21.72
C GLU A 428 -0.36 17.31 20.92
N ARG A 429 -0.38 18.58 21.34
CA ARG A 429 -1.08 19.64 20.62
C ARG A 429 -0.49 19.87 19.23
N VAL A 430 0.84 19.99 19.12
CA VAL A 430 1.51 20.19 17.82
C VAL A 430 1.26 19.01 16.89
N HIS A 431 1.20 17.79 17.42
CA HIS A 431 0.91 16.58 16.63
C HIS A 431 -0.54 16.53 16.13
N ALA A 432 -1.50 17.06 16.88
CA ALA A 432 -2.89 17.17 16.43
C ALA A 432 -3.05 18.06 15.18
N ASP A 433 -2.18 19.06 15.02
CA ASP A 433 -2.20 20.02 13.90
C ASP A 433 -1.59 19.45 12.60
N VAL A 434 -0.96 18.26 12.62
CA VAL A 434 -0.21 17.68 11.46
C VAL A 434 -1.11 16.98 10.44
N GLY A 435 -2.31 16.55 10.85
CA GLY A 435 -3.24 15.82 9.98
C GLY A 435 -3.61 16.60 8.72
N LEU A 436 -3.96 15.87 7.65
CA LEU A 436 -4.74 16.46 6.56
C LEU A 436 -6.09 16.96 7.12
N GLU A 437 -6.64 18.01 6.53
CA GLU A 437 -8.07 18.27 6.60
C GLU A 437 -8.60 18.35 5.16
N SER A 438 -9.75 17.76 4.90
CA SER A 438 -10.36 17.66 3.58
C SER A 438 -11.60 18.55 3.45
N ASP A 439 -12.07 19.13 4.56
CA ASP A 439 -13.15 20.11 4.63
C ASP A 439 -12.56 21.53 4.85
N PRO A 440 -12.44 22.37 3.80
CA PRO A 440 -11.84 23.70 3.93
C PRO A 440 -12.55 24.60 4.96
N SER A 441 -13.83 24.36 5.26
CA SER A 441 -14.58 25.14 6.28
C SER A 441 -14.03 24.99 7.71
N ARG A 442 -13.07 24.09 7.94
CA ARG A 442 -12.39 23.85 9.22
C ARG A 442 -10.96 24.42 9.28
N LEU A 443 -10.48 25.01 8.19
CA LEU A 443 -9.19 25.71 8.11
C LEU A 443 -9.31 27.23 8.33
N ALA A 444 -10.53 27.74 8.51
CA ALA A 444 -10.90 29.16 8.56
C ALA A 444 -11.15 29.71 9.98
#